data_AF-A0A969HJS8-F1
#
_entry.id   AF-A0A969HJS8-F1
#
_cell.length_a   1.000
_cell.length_b   1.000
_cell.length_c   1.000
_cell.angle_alpha   90.00
_cell.angle_beta   90.00
_cell.angle_gamma   90.00
#
_symmetry.space_group_name_H-M   'P 1'
#
loop_
_entity.id
_entity.type
_entity.pdbx_description
1 polymer ?
#
loop_
_entity_poly.entity_id
_entity_poly.type
_entity_poly.pdbx_seq_one_letter_code
_entity_poly.pdbx_strand_id
1 'polypeptide(L)' 'MMWWTNEENDFKNVPKSIYYAAGFGGNYIVIDEEHDLVIVVRWLDSSKLGELVKRVISAVQKD' A
#
# COMPACT_ATOMS: atom_id res chain seq x y z
N MET A 1 12.39 -1.91 -12.99
CA MET A 1 12.59 -1.88 -11.51
C MET A 1 11.35 -2.47 -10.85
N MET A 2 11.46 -3.12 -9.68
CA MET A 2 10.38 -3.89 -9.01
C MET A 2 9.52 -3.08 -8.03
N TRP A 3 9.65 -1.75 -8.04
CA TRP A 3 8.96 -0.85 -7.12
C TRP A 3 8.21 0.21 -7.91
N TRP A 4 7.00 0.50 -7.46
CA TRP A 4 6.08 1.50 -8.01
C TRP A 4 5.78 2.54 -6.93
N THR A 5 5.56 3.78 -7.34
CA THR A 5 5.25 4.91 -6.45
C THR A 5 3.76 5.25 -6.52
N ASN A 6 3.21 5.80 -5.44
CA ASN A 6 1.86 6.37 -5.38
C ASN A 6 1.86 7.90 -5.68
N GLU A 7 2.88 8.41 -6.38
CA GLU A 7 3.04 9.86 -6.66
C GLU A 7 1.87 10.43 -7.46
N GLU A 8 1.37 9.66 -8.44
CA GLU A 8 0.20 9.98 -9.26
C GLU A 8 -1.14 9.81 -8.51
N ASN A 9 -1.10 9.40 -7.23
CA ASN A 9 -2.26 9.26 -6.35
C ASN A 9 -3.29 8.21 -6.82
N ASP A 10 -2.81 7.11 -7.38
CA ASP A 10 -3.62 5.95 -7.76
C ASP A 10 -4.34 5.34 -6.55
N PHE A 11 -3.67 5.31 -5.39
CA PHE A 11 -4.27 4.95 -4.10
C PHE A 11 -4.83 6.22 -3.45
N LYS A 12 -6.08 6.54 -3.77
CA LYS A 12 -6.76 7.73 -3.25
C LYS A 12 -6.93 7.66 -1.73
N ASN A 13 -6.73 8.81 -1.07
CA ASN A 13 -6.90 9.01 0.38
C ASN A 13 -5.93 8.22 1.26
N VAL A 14 -4.75 7.89 0.74
CA VAL A 14 -3.58 7.45 1.50
C VAL A 14 -2.38 8.30 1.05
N PRO A 15 -1.25 8.31 1.78
CA PRO A 15 -0.11 9.13 1.41
C PRO A 15 0.43 8.85 0.00
N LYS A 16 0.83 9.92 -0.70
CA LYS A 16 1.47 9.82 -2.03
C LYS A 16 2.91 9.33 -1.95
N SER A 17 3.54 9.48 -0.78
CA SER A 17 4.89 9.02 -0.46
C SER A 17 5.01 7.49 -0.42
N ILE A 18 3.88 6.76 -0.42
CA ILE A 18 3.87 5.30 -0.45
C ILE A 18 4.56 4.78 -1.70
N TYR A 19 5.36 3.75 -1.51
CA TYR A 19 5.92 2.93 -2.57
C TYR A 19 5.72 1.45 -2.28
N TYR A 20 5.59 0.65 -3.33
CA TYR A 20 5.27 -0.76 -3.18
C TYR A 20 5.92 -1.63 -4.26
N ALA A 21 6.23 -2.86 -3.87
CA ALA A 21 6.64 -3.91 -4.79
C ALA A 21 5.45 -4.78 -5.14
N ALA A 22 5.28 -5.11 -6.42
CA ALA A 22 4.27 -6.02 -6.93
C ALA A 22 4.93 -7.27 -7.52
N GLY A 23 4.58 -8.43 -6.97
CA GLY A 23 4.96 -9.76 -7.47
C GLY A 23 3.78 -10.47 -8.10
N PHE A 24 4.09 -11.38 -9.04
CA PHE A 24 3.08 -12.18 -9.73
C PHE A 24 2.18 -12.95 -8.74
N GLY A 25 0.89 -13.08 -9.06
CA GLY A 25 -0.08 -13.78 -8.21
C GLY A 25 -0.60 -12.95 -7.02
N GLY A 26 -0.53 -11.62 -7.09
CA GLY A 26 -1.12 -10.73 -6.09
C GLY A 26 -0.31 -10.64 -4.79
N ASN A 27 1.02 -10.65 -4.90
CA ASN A 27 1.93 -10.48 -3.75
C ASN A 27 2.40 -9.03 -3.71
N TYR A 28 2.25 -8.36 -2.56
CA TYR A 28 2.64 -6.96 -2.42
C TYR A 28 3.41 -6.72 -1.12
N ILE A 29 4.39 -5.83 -1.21
CA ILE A 29 5.06 -5.21 -0.07
C ILE A 29 4.83 -3.71 -0.23
N VAL A 30 4.18 -3.07 0.74
CA VAL A 30 3.91 -1.63 0.76
C VAL A 30 4.69 -1.00 1.90
N ILE A 31 5.38 0.11 1.61
CA ILE A 31 6.11 0.90 2.59
C ILE A 31 5.41 2.25 2.73
N ASP A 32 5.08 2.60 3.97
CA ASP A 32 4.49 3.88 4.34
C ASP A 32 5.30 4.46 5.50
N GLU A 33 6.26 5.33 5.15
CA GLU A 33 7.19 5.95 6.09
C GLU A 33 6.49 6.97 7.00
N GLU A 34 5.40 7.60 6.55
CA GLU A 34 4.65 8.59 7.33
C GLU A 34 3.99 7.95 8.56
N HIS A 35 3.63 6.66 8.43
CA HIS A 35 2.96 5.88 9.47
C HIS A 35 3.88 4.86 10.16
N ASP A 36 5.19 4.87 9.85
CA ASP A 36 6.15 3.85 10.29
C ASP A 36 5.64 2.42 10.07
N LEU A 37 5.10 2.17 8.86
CA LEU A 37 4.35 0.97 8.55
C LEU A 37 4.91 0.21 7.34
N VAL A 38 4.99 -1.12 7.50
CA VAL A 38 5.22 -2.07 6.41
C VAL A 38 4.04 -3.02 6.32
N ILE A 39 3.45 -3.14 5.12
CA ILE A 39 2.34 -4.06 4.84
C ILE A 39 2.85 -5.14 3.89
N VAL A 40 2.72 -6.40 4.29
CA VAL A 40 3.00 -7.56 3.43
C VAL A 40 1.70 -8.34 3.23
N VAL A 41 1.29 -8.50 1.98
CA VAL A 41 0.02 -9.19 1.64
C VAL A 41 0.21 -10.13 0.45
N ARG A 42 -0.60 -11.19 0.41
CA ARG A 42 -0.56 -12.22 -0.64
C ARG A 42 -1.97 -12.53 -1.13
N TRP A 43 -2.06 -12.99 -2.39
CA TRP A 43 -3.29 -13.43 -3.06
C TRP A 43 -4.37 -12.33 -3.15
N LEU A 44 -3.95 -11.07 -3.22
CA LEU A 44 -4.85 -9.94 -3.35
C LEU A 44 -5.11 -9.63 -4.84
N ASP A 45 -6.36 -9.36 -5.19
CA ASP A 45 -6.69 -8.72 -6.46
C ASP A 45 -6.00 -7.34 -6.51
N SER A 46 -5.20 -7.08 -7.54
CA SER A 46 -4.45 -5.82 -7.71
C SER A 46 -5.31 -4.57 -7.52
N SER A 47 -6.57 -4.61 -7.96
CA SER A 47 -7.52 -3.49 -7.85
C SER A 47 -7.88 -3.15 -6.40
N LYS A 48 -7.61 -4.04 -5.45
CA LYS A 48 -7.93 -3.91 -4.02
C LYS A 48 -6.77 -3.41 -3.17
N LEU A 49 -5.57 -3.25 -3.72
CA LEU A 49 -4.40 -2.84 -2.96
C LEU A 49 -4.58 -1.49 -2.26
N GLY A 50 -5.02 -0.46 -2.99
CA GLY A 50 -5.26 0.86 -2.39
C GLY A 50 -6.33 0.85 -1.29
N GLU A 51 -7.40 0.08 -1.47
CA GLU A 51 -8.45 -0.08 -0.44
C GLU A 51 -7.91 -0.77 0.82
N LEU A 52 -7.08 -1.81 0.64
CA LEU A 52 -6.45 -2.52 1.75
C LEU A 52 -5.51 -1.58 2.54
N VAL A 53 -4.63 -0.86 1.85
CA VAL A 53 -3.68 0.09 2.47
C VAL A 53 -4.44 1.09 3.33
N LYS A 54 -5.51 1.69 2.78
CA LYS A 54 -6.38 2.62 3.53
C LYS A 54 -6.92 1.99 4.81
N ARG A 55 -7.47 0.77 4.72
CA ARG A 55 -8.04 0.06 5.88
C ARG A 55 -6.99 -0.22 6.95
N VAL A 56 -5.78 -0.61 6.58
CA VAL A 56 -4.70 -0.90 7.53
C VAL A 56 -4.28 0.38 8.25
N ILE A 57 -4.00 1.47 7.52
CA ILE A 57 -3.64 2.77 8.10
C ILE A 57 -4.71 3.23 9.10
N SER A 58 -5.98 3.20 8.69
CA SER A 58 -7.11 3.56 9.58
C SER A 58 -7.28 2.66 10.79
N ALA A 59 -6.76 1.42 10.76
CA ALA A 59 -6.85 0.49 11.89
C ALA A 59 -5.70 0.67 12.89
N VAL A 60 -4.53 1.10 12.43
CA VAL A 60 -3.34 1.28 13.29
C VAL A 60 -3.25 2.68 13.87
N GLN A 61 -3.77 3.69 13.17
CA GLN A 61 -3.94 5.02 13.74
C GLN A 61 -5.16 5.05 14.66
N LYS A 62 -4.92 5.21 15.96
CA LYS A 62 -5.93 5.64 16.94
C LYS A 62 -5.61 7.08 17.34
N ASP A 63 -6.66 7.86 17.57
CA ASP A 63 -6.59 9.21 18.16
C ASP A 63 -5.68 9.28 19.39
#